data_AF-A0A059ZVR7-F1
#
_entry.id   AF-A0A059ZVR7-F1
#
_cell.length_a   1.000
_cell.length_b   1.000
_cell.length_c   1.000
_cell.angle_alpha   90.00
_cell.angle_beta   90.00
_cell.angle_gamma   90.00
#
_symmetry.space_group_name_H-M   'P 1'
#
loop_
_entity.id
_entity.type
_entity.pdbx_description
1 polymer ?
#
loop_
_entity_poly.entity_id
_entity_poly.type
_entity_poly.pdbx_seq_one_letter_code
_entity_poly.pdbx_strand_id
1 'polypeptide(L)'
;MFEIQAIGVDETSSRHGHDHIALFVDFRKKRLLFTTPSKDAQTFARFARDPQAHSDSAEAITEVRLDLSPAFQKGAAEHLPNDQFTFERFHLVKLVNEAVDAVRKGEAQSQPSFKKTRWLWLKNPSKLTAKQSKKIRGSNQRANHADSSGLSVPPYFSRNLRKPA
;
A
#
# COMPACT_ATOMS: atom_id res chain seq x y z
N MET A 1 -20.50 19.06 -21.22
CA MET A 1 -20.46 17.81 -20.44
C MET A 1 -19.00 17.47 -20.17
N PHE A 2 -18.62 16.98 -18.98
CA PHE A 2 -17.21 16.73 -18.65
C PHE A 2 -16.84 15.27 -18.85
N GLU A 3 -15.97 15.00 -19.83
CA GLU A 3 -15.39 13.69 -20.03
C GLU A 3 -14.50 13.29 -18.86
N ILE A 4 -14.70 12.08 -18.33
CA ILE A 4 -13.93 11.46 -17.24
C ILE A 4 -13.32 10.18 -17.82
N GLN A 5 -11.99 10.17 -17.96
CA GLN A 5 -11.25 9.04 -18.52
C GLN A 5 -10.48 8.25 -17.46
N ALA A 6 -10.21 8.87 -16.31
CA ALA A 6 -9.24 8.41 -15.35
C ALA A 6 -9.72 8.65 -13.92
N ILE A 7 -9.97 7.57 -13.18
CA ILE A 7 -10.50 7.63 -11.81
C ILE A 7 -9.58 6.96 -10.79
N GLY A 8 -9.51 7.57 -9.62
CA GLY A 8 -8.81 7.06 -8.46
C GLY A 8 -9.84 6.66 -7.43
N VAL A 9 -9.66 5.50 -6.82
CA VAL A 9 -10.55 5.01 -5.77
C VAL A 9 -9.71 4.71 -4.54
N ASP A 10 -10.07 5.34 -3.43
CA ASP A 10 -9.40 5.17 -2.15
C ASP A 10 -10.44 5.00 -1.03
N GLU A 11 -10.06 4.26 0.02
CA GLU A 11 -10.89 4.04 1.19
C GLU A 11 -10.29 4.77 2.40
N THR A 12 -11.10 5.58 3.08
CA THR A 12 -10.67 6.25 4.31
C THR A 12 -11.66 6.04 5.44
N SER A 13 -11.17 5.99 6.68
CA SER A 13 -12.02 5.88 7.86
C SER A 13 -12.69 7.23 8.13
N SER A 14 -14.01 7.24 8.24
CA SER A 14 -14.78 8.47 8.48
C SER A 14 -14.81 8.90 9.95
N ARG A 15 -14.57 7.98 10.92
CA ARG A 15 -14.45 8.21 12.38
C ARG A 15 -13.84 7.00 13.11
N HIS A 16 -13.63 7.09 14.43
CA HIS A 16 -13.19 5.96 15.26
C HIS A 16 -14.26 4.86 15.26
N GLY A 17 -14.00 3.75 14.59
CA GLY A 17 -14.97 2.68 14.31
C GLY A 17 -14.89 2.25 12.85
N HIS A 18 -15.38 1.05 12.51
CA HIS A 18 -15.32 0.43 11.18
C HIS A 18 -16.19 1.13 10.10
N ASP A 19 -16.33 2.45 10.18
CA ASP A 19 -17.12 3.26 9.26
C ASP A 19 -16.22 3.85 8.19
N HIS A 20 -16.00 3.06 7.13
CA HIS A 20 -15.19 3.45 6.01
C HIS A 20 -16.03 4.15 4.92
N ILE A 21 -15.41 5.11 4.24
CA ILE A 21 -15.97 5.77 3.06
C ILE A 21 -15.03 5.55 1.87
N ALA A 22 -15.61 5.24 0.72
CA ALA A 22 -14.91 5.23 -0.56
C ALA A 22 -15.00 6.61 -1.22
N LEU A 23 -13.87 7.05 -1.75
CA LEU A 23 -13.71 8.29 -2.49
C LEU A 23 -13.38 7.95 -3.94
N PHE A 24 -14.21 8.41 -4.87
CA PHE A 24 -13.95 8.34 -6.30
C PHE A 24 -13.51 9.72 -6.77
N VAL A 25 -12.31 9.82 -7.32
CA VAL A 25 -11.73 11.08 -7.75
C VAL A 25 -11.32 11.02 -9.21
N ASP A 26 -11.52 12.12 -9.94
CA ASP A 26 -10.84 12.33 -11.21
C ASP A 26 -9.42 12.78 -10.87
N PHE A 27 -8.43 11.91 -10.99
CA PHE A 27 -7.06 12.22 -10.60
C PHE A 27 -6.30 13.04 -11.65
N ARG A 28 -6.85 13.20 -12.86
CA ARG A 28 -6.30 14.13 -13.86
C ARG A 28 -6.71 15.56 -13.53
N LYS A 29 -7.99 15.78 -13.23
CA LYS A 29 -8.57 17.09 -12.88
C LYS A 29 -8.54 17.40 -11.39
N LYS A 30 -8.12 16.45 -10.55
CA LYS A 30 -8.00 16.57 -9.08
C LYS A 30 -9.30 17.01 -8.42
N ARG A 31 -10.41 16.38 -8.78
CA ARG A 31 -11.74 16.67 -8.23
C ARG A 31 -12.42 15.41 -7.72
N LEU A 32 -13.22 15.57 -6.69
CA LEU A 32 -14.09 14.52 -6.19
C LEU A 32 -15.25 14.29 -7.17
N LEU A 33 -15.50 13.03 -7.52
CA LEU A 33 -16.60 12.62 -8.38
C LEU A 33 -17.75 12.04 -7.57
N PHE A 34 -17.44 11.18 -6.61
CA PHE A 34 -18.45 10.45 -5.85
C PHE A 34 -17.90 9.98 -4.51
N THR A 35 -18.79 9.89 -3.52
CA THR A 35 -18.49 9.34 -2.20
C THR A 35 -19.60 8.44 -1.73
N THR A 36 -19.25 7.31 -1.15
CA THR A 36 -20.23 6.37 -0.61
C THR A 36 -19.64 5.61 0.58
N PRO A 37 -20.44 5.18 1.56
CA PRO A 37 -19.97 4.21 2.55
C PRO A 37 -19.35 3.00 1.85
N SER A 38 -18.16 2.61 2.26
CA SER A 38 -17.50 1.41 1.76
C SER A 38 -17.85 0.23 2.66
N LYS A 39 -18.31 -0.85 2.03
CA LYS A 39 -18.67 -2.08 2.72
C LYS A 39 -18.17 -3.33 1.98
N ASP A 40 -18.06 -3.27 0.65
CA ASP A 40 -17.73 -4.40 -0.21
C ASP A 40 -17.61 -3.95 -1.69
N ALA A 41 -17.57 -4.91 -2.62
CA ALA A 41 -17.57 -4.68 -4.07
C ALA A 41 -18.78 -3.87 -4.57
N GLN A 42 -19.89 -3.74 -3.81
CA GLN A 42 -21.03 -2.92 -4.22
C GLN A 42 -20.72 -1.43 -4.26
N THR A 43 -19.59 -0.99 -3.70
CA THR A 43 -19.11 0.39 -3.82
C THR A 43 -19.01 0.82 -5.28
N PHE A 44 -18.48 -0.04 -6.17
CA PHE A 44 -18.42 0.25 -7.61
C PHE A 44 -19.80 0.17 -8.28
N ALA A 45 -20.69 -0.70 -7.83
CA ALA A 45 -22.07 -0.74 -8.33
C ALA A 45 -22.82 0.57 -8.03
N ARG A 46 -22.60 1.15 -6.85
CA ARG A 46 -23.19 2.45 -6.46
C ARG A 46 -22.63 3.58 -7.29
N PHE A 47 -21.31 3.59 -7.50
CA PHE A 47 -20.67 4.51 -8.42
C PHE A 47 -21.30 4.37 -9.80
N ALA A 48 -21.21 3.20 -10.45
CA ALA A 48 -21.73 2.90 -11.80
C ALA A 48 -23.19 3.33 -12.06
N ARG A 49 -24.02 3.33 -11.02
CA ARG A 49 -25.45 3.71 -11.10
C ARG A 49 -25.71 5.21 -10.94
N ASP A 50 -24.72 5.99 -10.53
CA ASP A 50 -24.87 7.43 -10.34
C ASP A 50 -24.56 8.21 -11.64
N PRO A 51 -25.57 8.69 -12.38
CA PRO A 51 -25.35 9.39 -13.65
C PRO A 51 -24.61 10.73 -13.49
N GLN A 52 -24.50 11.28 -12.27
CA GLN A 52 -23.73 12.50 -12.00
C GLN A 52 -22.25 12.22 -11.74
N ALA A 53 -21.89 10.98 -11.37
CA ALA A 53 -20.53 10.58 -10.99
C ALA A 53 -19.59 10.34 -12.19
N HIS A 54 -20.16 10.09 -13.36
CA HIS A 54 -19.47 9.73 -14.61
C HIS A 54 -20.41 10.08 -15.76
N SER A 55 -19.94 10.93 -16.68
CA SER A 55 -20.77 11.47 -17.76
C SER A 55 -21.28 10.33 -18.66
N ASP A 56 -22.56 9.98 -18.54
CA ASP A 56 -23.41 9.07 -19.34
C ASP A 56 -22.86 7.70 -19.79
N SER A 57 -21.56 7.42 -19.71
CA SER A 57 -20.96 6.14 -20.03
C SER A 57 -19.72 5.87 -19.18
N ALA A 58 -19.84 4.89 -18.27
CA ALA A 58 -18.70 4.30 -17.56
C ALA A 58 -17.66 3.72 -18.54
N GLU A 59 -18.03 3.45 -19.79
CA GLU A 59 -17.15 2.92 -20.83
C GLU A 59 -16.06 3.92 -21.26
N ALA A 60 -16.25 5.21 -20.97
CA ALA A 60 -15.25 6.25 -21.23
C ALA A 60 -14.07 6.21 -20.23
N ILE A 61 -14.24 5.51 -19.11
CA ILE A 61 -13.19 5.33 -18.10
C ILE A 61 -12.24 4.25 -18.61
N THR A 62 -11.00 4.67 -18.87
CA THR A 62 -9.94 3.80 -19.43
C THR A 62 -8.79 3.58 -18.46
N GLU A 63 -8.73 4.36 -17.38
CA GLU A 63 -7.67 4.28 -16.38
C GLU A 63 -8.27 4.29 -14.98
N VAL A 64 -7.98 3.25 -14.20
CA VAL A 64 -8.46 3.11 -12.82
C VAL A 64 -7.29 2.86 -11.90
N ARG A 65 -7.13 3.75 -10.92
CA ARG A 65 -6.13 3.61 -9.86
C ARG A 65 -6.83 3.20 -8.56
N LEU A 66 -6.50 2.03 -8.05
CA LEU A 66 -7.13 1.43 -6.88
C LEU A 66 -6.15 1.29 -5.71
N ASP A 67 -6.70 1.20 -4.51
CA ASP A 67 -5.99 0.61 -3.39
C ASP A 67 -5.70 -0.90 -3.62
N LEU A 68 -5.11 -1.56 -2.64
CA LEU A 68 -4.81 -3.01 -2.72
C LEU A 68 -6.01 -3.89 -2.32
N SER A 69 -7.22 -3.35 -2.17
CA SER A 69 -8.40 -4.10 -1.71
C SER A 69 -8.89 -5.10 -2.76
N PRO A 70 -8.98 -6.41 -2.43
CA PRO A 70 -9.56 -7.40 -3.33
C PRO A 70 -11.02 -7.08 -3.69
N ALA A 71 -11.77 -6.47 -2.77
CA ALA A 71 -13.16 -6.07 -3.01
C ALA A 71 -13.25 -4.96 -4.05
N PHE A 72 -12.32 -4.00 -4.05
CA PHE A 72 -12.28 -2.92 -5.04
C PHE A 72 -11.78 -3.41 -6.39
N GLN A 73 -10.78 -4.30 -6.41
CA GLN A 73 -10.35 -4.97 -7.65
C GLN A 73 -11.51 -5.70 -8.32
N LYS A 74 -12.29 -6.47 -7.54
CA LYS A 74 -13.47 -7.17 -8.04
C LYS A 74 -14.55 -6.20 -8.52
N GLY A 75 -14.91 -5.22 -7.70
CA GLY A 75 -15.96 -4.25 -8.05
C GLY A 75 -15.62 -3.43 -9.29
N ALA A 76 -14.35 -3.04 -9.45
CA ALA A 76 -13.91 -2.33 -10.63
C ALA A 76 -13.98 -3.22 -11.89
N ALA A 77 -13.46 -4.44 -11.82
CA ALA A 77 -13.53 -5.40 -12.92
C ALA A 77 -14.97 -5.74 -13.36
N GLU A 78 -15.93 -5.75 -12.42
CA GLU A 78 -17.34 -6.02 -12.71
C GLU A 78 -18.08 -4.83 -13.33
N HIS A 79 -17.64 -3.60 -13.09
CA HIS A 79 -18.40 -2.39 -13.42
C HIS A 79 -17.72 -1.43 -14.39
N LEU A 80 -16.43 -1.60 -14.66
CA LEU A 80 -15.62 -0.73 -15.52
C LEU A 80 -14.88 -1.57 -16.58
N PRO A 81 -15.57 -2.21 -17.55
CA PRO A 81 -14.98 -3.25 -18.39
C PRO A 81 -13.85 -2.81 -19.35
N ASN A 82 -13.65 -1.51 -19.56
CA ASN A 82 -12.67 -0.95 -20.51
C ASN A 82 -11.39 -0.41 -19.86
N ASP A 83 -11.16 -0.71 -18.59
CA ASP A 83 -10.13 -0.05 -17.82
C ASP A 83 -8.79 -0.79 -17.75
N GLN A 84 -7.73 0.01 -17.61
CA GLN A 84 -6.45 -0.46 -17.15
C GLN A 84 -6.33 -0.22 -15.65
N PHE A 85 -6.15 -1.31 -14.90
CA PHE A 85 -5.93 -1.26 -13.47
C PHE A 85 -4.48 -0.94 -13.12
N THR A 86 -4.31 0.08 -12.30
CA THR A 86 -3.05 0.35 -11.62
C THR A 86 -3.26 0.45 -10.12
N PHE A 87 -2.26 0.05 -9.34
CA PHE A 87 -2.30 0.24 -7.90
C PHE A 87 -1.78 1.63 -7.52
N GLU A 88 -2.39 2.19 -6.49
CA GLU A 88 -1.97 3.44 -5.89
C GLU A 88 -0.59 3.28 -5.23
N ARG A 89 0.29 4.25 -5.49
CA ARG A 89 1.72 4.16 -5.13
C ARG A 89 1.93 4.16 -3.62
N PHE A 90 1.18 4.96 -2.87
CA PHE A 90 1.32 5.03 -1.41
C PHE A 90 1.02 3.68 -0.76
N HIS A 91 0.00 2.95 -1.21
CA HIS A 91 -0.31 1.61 -0.70
C HIS A 91 0.79 0.59 -1.00
N LEU A 92 1.35 0.61 -2.22
CA LEU A 92 2.51 -0.23 -2.58
C LEU A 92 3.74 0.07 -1.71
N VAL A 93 4.08 1.36 -1.56
CA VAL A 93 5.23 1.78 -0.74
C VAL A 93 5.01 1.43 0.74
N LYS A 94 3.78 1.57 1.25
CA LYS A 94 3.41 1.15 2.60
C LYS A 94 3.63 -0.35 2.79
N LEU A 95 3.15 -1.18 1.87
CA LEU A 95 3.33 -2.65 1.91
C LEU A 95 4.82 -3.03 1.93
N VAL A 96 5.63 -2.43 1.06
CA VAL A 96 7.09 -2.68 1.03
C VAL A 96 7.74 -2.27 2.36
N ASN A 97 7.39 -1.10 2.90
CA ASN A 97 7.93 -0.64 4.17
C ASN A 97 7.54 -1.55 5.34
N GLU A 98 6.32 -2.07 5.36
CA GLU A 98 5.86 -3.02 6.37
C GLU A 98 6.62 -4.35 6.28
N ALA A 99 6.84 -4.87 5.07
CA ALA A 99 7.62 -6.09 4.86
C ALA A 99 9.08 -5.92 5.34
N VAL A 100 9.72 -4.80 4.98
CA VAL A 100 11.09 -4.48 5.44
C VAL A 100 11.13 -4.31 6.96
N ASP A 101 10.14 -3.64 7.57
CA ASP A 101 10.09 -3.48 9.03
C ASP A 101 9.87 -4.80 9.77
N ALA A 102 9.12 -5.75 9.17
CA ALA A 102 8.93 -7.09 9.73
C ALA A 102 10.25 -7.88 9.79
N VAL A 103 11.02 -7.90 8.70
CA VAL A 103 12.36 -8.52 8.67
C VAL A 103 13.27 -7.88 9.71
N ARG A 104 13.35 -6.54 9.71
CA ARG A 104 14.16 -5.78 10.67
C ARG A 104 13.78 -6.07 12.13
N LYS A 105 12.48 -6.27 12.42
CA LYS A 105 12.02 -6.65 13.77
C LYS A 105 12.47 -8.06 14.13
N GLY A 106 12.37 -9.02 13.20
CA GLY A 106 12.87 -10.38 13.39
C GLY A 106 14.37 -10.42 13.65
N GLU A 107 15.17 -9.75 12.81
CA GLU A 107 16.62 -9.66 12.97
C GLU A 107 17.02 -8.97 14.28
N ALA A 108 16.30 -7.93 14.72
CA ALA A 108 16.59 -7.28 15.99
C ALA A 108 16.23 -8.13 17.23
N GLN A 109 15.37 -9.14 17.08
CA GLN A 109 15.05 -10.10 18.13
C GLN A 109 16.15 -11.14 18.26
N SER A 110 16.59 -11.75 17.14
CA SER A 110 17.65 -12.76 17.14
C SER A 110 19.04 -12.14 17.33
N GLN A 111 19.23 -10.89 16.90
CA GLN A 111 20.54 -10.26 16.89
C GLN A 111 20.56 -8.93 17.67
N PRO A 112 21.15 -8.91 18.89
CA PRO A 112 21.22 -7.72 19.73
C PRO A 112 21.94 -6.53 19.08
N SER A 113 22.83 -6.77 18.11
CA SER A 113 23.58 -5.74 17.38
C SER A 113 22.67 -4.78 16.59
N PHE A 114 21.47 -5.22 16.19
CA PHE A 114 20.49 -4.42 15.46
C PHE A 114 19.51 -3.67 16.38
N LYS A 115 19.55 -3.88 17.71
CA LYS A 115 18.69 -3.14 18.64
C LYS A 115 18.98 -1.64 18.61
N LYS A 116 17.92 -0.84 18.63
CA LYS A 116 17.99 0.64 18.60
C LYS A 116 18.76 1.18 17.36
N THR A 117 18.65 0.50 16.22
CA THR A 117 19.26 0.95 14.94
C THR A 117 18.25 1.40 13.88
N ARG A 118 16.94 1.18 14.06
CA ARG A 118 15.87 1.50 13.08
C ARG A 118 16.06 2.83 12.36
N TRP A 119 16.18 3.92 13.10
CA TRP A 119 16.27 5.28 12.53
C TRP A 119 17.57 5.55 11.78
N LEU A 120 18.62 4.75 12.02
CA LEU A 120 19.87 4.85 11.27
C LEU A 120 19.68 4.35 9.83
N TRP A 121 18.88 3.29 9.65
CA TRP A 121 18.57 2.70 8.34
C TRP A 121 17.61 3.54 7.50
N LEU A 122 16.73 4.31 8.14
CA LEU A 122 15.77 5.19 7.47
C LEU A 122 16.36 6.56 7.10
N LYS A 123 17.56 6.89 7.58
CA LYS A 123 18.20 8.17 7.29
C LYS A 123 18.90 8.11 5.94
N ASN A 124 18.80 9.19 5.16
CA ASN A 124 19.58 9.33 3.93
C ASN A 124 21.09 9.13 4.24
N PRO A 125 21.81 8.22 3.54
CA PRO A 125 23.22 7.95 3.77
C PRO A 125 24.11 9.19 3.83
N SER A 126 23.85 10.19 2.98
CA SER A 126 24.62 11.45 2.95
C SER A 126 24.45 12.31 4.21
N LYS A 127 23.38 12.08 4.98
CA LYS A 127 23.07 12.82 6.21
C LYS A 127 23.54 12.07 7.46
N LEU A 128 24.15 10.89 7.36
CA LEU A 128 24.63 10.14 8.51
C LEU A 128 25.88 10.79 9.11
N THR A 129 25.94 10.91 10.44
CA THR A 129 27.18 11.31 11.11
C THR A 129 28.19 10.16 11.12
N ALA A 130 29.49 10.45 11.26
CA ALA A 130 30.53 9.41 11.33
C ALA A 130 30.24 8.34 12.40
N LYS A 131 29.70 8.75 13.56
CA LYS A 131 29.27 7.86 14.64
C LYS A 131 28.11 6.95 14.21
N GLN A 132 27.13 7.50 13.49
CA GLN A 132 25.99 6.74 12.96
C GLN A 132 26.45 5.71 11.92
N SER A 133 27.30 6.11 10.97
CA SER A 133 27.83 5.19 9.95
C SER A 133 28.71 4.10 10.55
N LYS A 134 29.53 4.41 11.56
CA LYS A 134 30.31 3.41 12.29
C LYS A 134 29.41 2.41 13.01
N LYS A 135 28.29 2.87 13.60
CA LYS A 135 27.32 2.00 14.26
C LYS A 135 26.64 1.05 13.28
N ILE A 136 26.20 1.54 12.12
CA ILE A 136 25.63 0.70 11.04
C ILE A 136 26.63 -0.38 10.61
N ARG A 137 27.86 0.01 10.27
CA ARG A 137 28.91 -0.94 9.86
C ARG A 137 29.21 -1.99 10.93
N GLY A 138 29.32 -1.57 12.20
CA GLY A 138 29.58 -2.47 13.31
C GLY A 138 28.42 -3.45 13.57
N SER A 139 27.17 -3.05 13.31
CA SER A 139 26.02 -3.97 13.37
C SER A 139 26.09 -5.04 12.28
N ASN A 140 26.41 -4.65 11.03
CA ASN A 140 26.53 -5.60 9.91
C ASN A 140 27.67 -6.59 10.07
N GLN A 141 28.85 -6.15 10.52
CA GLN A 141 29.99 -7.05 10.73
C GLN A 141 29.69 -8.12 11.78
N ARG A 142 29.00 -7.74 12.87
CA ARG A 142 28.57 -8.67 13.93
C ARG A 142 27.45 -9.61 13.49
N ALA A 143 26.70 -9.25 12.44
CA ALA A 143 25.70 -10.12 11.80
C ALA A 143 26.37 -11.20 10.99
N ASN A 144 27.27 -10.80 10.10
CA ASN A 144 27.94 -11.72 9.21
C ASN A 144 28.85 -12.72 9.96
N HIS A 145 29.39 -12.36 11.13
CA HIS A 145 30.15 -13.29 11.97
C HIS A 145 29.26 -14.25 12.79
N ALA A 146 28.01 -13.88 13.07
CA ALA A 146 27.07 -14.76 13.76
C ALA A 146 26.38 -15.75 12.78
N ASP A 147 26.40 -15.44 11.48
CA ASP A 147 25.66 -16.14 10.43
C ASP A 147 26.53 -17.13 9.61
N SER A 148 27.74 -17.46 10.08
CA SER A 148 28.59 -18.51 9.46
C SER A 148 28.06 -19.94 9.63
N SER A 149 26.85 -20.09 10.20
CA SER A 149 26.11 -21.34 10.33
C SER A 149 24.84 -21.33 9.46
N GLY A 150 24.99 -21.11 8.15
CA GLY A 150 23.96 -21.38 7.14
C GLY A 150 22.84 -20.36 7.03
N LEU A 151 22.77 -19.68 5.88
CA LEU A 151 21.64 -18.85 5.45
C LEU A 151 20.35 -19.68 5.42
N SER A 152 19.62 -19.70 6.53
CA SER A 152 18.21 -20.10 6.53
C SER A 152 17.37 -18.86 6.28
N VAL A 153 16.49 -18.91 5.28
CA VAL A 153 15.44 -17.90 5.10
C VAL A 153 14.66 -17.84 6.41
N PRO A 154 14.62 -16.70 7.13
CA PRO A 154 13.95 -16.64 8.41
C PRO A 154 12.47 -17.03 8.25
N PRO A 155 11.90 -17.86 9.15
CA PRO A 155 10.54 -18.40 9.03
C PRO A 155 9.42 -17.34 9.05
N TYR A 156 9.77 -16.07 9.21
CA TYR A 156 8.83 -14.94 9.16
C TYR A 156 8.31 -14.64 7.75
N PHE A 157 9.01 -15.07 6.68
CA PHE A 157 8.60 -14.80 5.30
C PHE A 157 7.34 -15.59 4.89
N SER A 158 7.10 -16.76 5.51
CA SER A 158 5.98 -17.65 5.17
C SER A 158 4.70 -17.43 5.99
N ARG A 159 4.76 -16.67 7.10
CA ARG A 159 3.57 -16.40 7.95
C ARG A 159 2.76 -15.16 7.54
N ASN A 160 3.40 -14.14 6.96
CA ASN A 160 2.71 -12.86 6.66
C ASN A 160 2.06 -12.79 5.27
N LEU A 161 2.24 -13.82 4.43
CA LEU A 161 1.58 -13.94 3.11
C LEU A 161 0.33 -14.85 3.16
N ARG A 162 -0.07 -15.33 4.34
CA ARG A 162 -1.33 -16.07 4.55
C ARG A 162 -2.18 -15.31 5.56
N LYS A 163 -2.91 -14.30 5.10
CA LYS A 163 -4.24 -14.04 5.66
C LYS A 163 -5.26 -14.55 4.64
N PRO A 164 -6.26 -15.35 5.05
CA PRO A 164 -7.27 -15.86 4.14
C PRO A 164 -8.11 -14.69 3.58
N ALA A 165 -8.52 -14.87 2.33
CA ALA A 165 -9.53 -14.05 1.66
C ALA A 165 -10.88 -14.12 2.39
#